data_AF-A0A5R2MYR4-F1
#
_entry.id   AF-A0A5R2MYR4-F1
#
_cell.length_a   1.000
_cell.length_b   1.000
_cell.length_c   1.000
_cell.angle_alpha   90.00
_cell.angle_beta   90.00
_cell.angle_gamma   90.00
#
_symmetry.space_group_name_H-M   'P 1'
#
loop_
_entity.id
_entity.type
_entity.pdbx_description
1 polymer ?
#
loop_
_entity_poly.entity_id
_entity_poly.type
_entity_poly.pdbx_seq_one_letter_code
_entity_poly.pdbx_strand_id
1 'polypeptide(L)'
;FGFGMPVWLYVLVPVWLGQSLISIRTYAEHQWSEHPEGRTVIVERSPLSFLFLNNNLHFVHHKSPTIAWYRLPKLFRDRREEWLRMNNGYAYP
;
A
#
# COMPACT_ATOMS: atom_id res chain seq x y z
N PHE A 1 38.64 -0.54 1.00
CA PHE A 1 37.28 -1.06 1.21
C PHE A 1 36.42 -0.66 0.04
N GLY A 2 36.28 -1.54 -0.96
CA GLY A 2 35.28 -1.38 -2.01
C GLY A 2 33.96 -1.96 -1.53
N PHE A 3 32.84 -1.35 -1.91
CA PHE A 3 31.51 -1.90 -1.73
C PHE A 3 31.56 -3.36 -2.24
N GLY A 4 31.37 -4.36 -1.37
CA GLY A 4 31.55 -5.79 -1.69
C GLY A 4 30.52 -6.36 -2.67
N MET A 5 29.89 -5.49 -3.46
CA MET A 5 28.83 -5.75 -4.40
C MET A 5 29.13 -4.98 -5.69
N PRO A 6 29.01 -5.59 -6.88
CA PRO A 6 29.15 -4.89 -8.14
C PRO A 6 28.21 -3.68 -8.21
N VAL A 7 28.73 -2.51 -8.60
CA VAL A 7 27.96 -1.25 -8.63
C VAL A 7 26.70 -1.37 -9.49
N TRP A 8 26.79 -2.02 -10.65
CA TRP A 8 25.64 -2.23 -11.53
C TRP A 8 24.53 -3.06 -10.86
N LEU A 9 24.91 -4.05 -10.04
CA LEU A 9 23.95 -4.91 -9.33
C LEU A 9 23.23 -4.12 -8.23
N TYR A 10 23.97 -3.26 -7.52
CA TYR A 10 23.40 -2.33 -6.56
C TYR A 10 22.43 -1.34 -7.22
N VAL A 11 22.79 -0.78 -8.38
CA VAL A 11 21.89 0.16 -9.09
C VAL A 11 20.64 -0.56 -9.61
N LEU A 12 20.79 -1.75 -10.17
CA LEU A 12 19.67 -2.48 -10.77
C LEU A 12 18.67 -2.98 -9.70
N VAL A 13 19.16 -3.57 -8.61
CA VAL A 13 18.30 -4.31 -7.68
C VAL A 13 17.73 -3.41 -6.57
N PRO A 14 18.49 -2.97 -5.55
CA PRO A 14 17.90 -2.17 -4.48
C PRO A 14 17.46 -0.78 -4.96
N VAL A 15 18.25 -0.12 -5.81
CA VAL A 15 17.91 1.24 -6.27
C VAL A 15 16.75 1.19 -7.26
N TRP A 16 16.88 0.50 -8.39
CA TRP A 16 15.83 0.58 -9.40
C TRP A 16 14.62 -0.33 -9.11
N LEU A 17 14.82 -1.64 -8.91
CA LEU A 17 13.70 -2.55 -8.63
C LEU A 17 13.05 -2.27 -7.26
N GLY A 18 13.86 -2.08 -6.22
CA GLY A 18 13.38 -1.75 -4.88
C GLY A 18 12.55 -0.46 -4.86
N GLN A 19 13.07 0.62 -5.46
CA GLN A 19 12.33 1.87 -5.56
C GLN A 19 11.07 1.73 -6.41
N SER A 20 11.12 1.00 -7.53
CA SER A 20 9.94 0.77 -8.38
C SER A 20 8.82 0.08 -7.61
N LEU A 21 9.14 -0.95 -6.81
CA LEU A 21 8.17 -1.63 -5.97
C LEU A 21 7.55 -0.70 -4.91
N ILE A 22 8.35 0.12 -4.24
CA ILE A 22 7.85 1.08 -3.25
C ILE A 22 6.97 2.16 -3.92
N SER A 23 7.34 2.60 -5.12
CA SER A 23 6.60 3.62 -5.87
C SER A 23 5.20 3.19 -6.29
N ILE A 24 4.95 1.88 -6.47
CA ILE A 24 3.59 1.35 -6.72
C ILE A 24 2.63 1.79 -5.62
N ARG A 25 3.07 1.67 -4.36
CA ARG A 25 2.29 2.07 -3.19
C ARG A 25 2.04 3.58 -3.21
N THR A 26 3.09 4.38 -3.39
CA THR A 26 2.96 5.85 -3.44
C THR A 26 1.95 6.30 -4.50
N TYR A 27 2.00 5.71 -5.69
CA TYR A 27 1.08 6.03 -6.79
C TYR A 27 -0.38 5.68 -6.46
N ALA A 28 -0.61 4.50 -5.86
CA ALA A 28 -1.94 4.03 -5.47
C ALA A 28 -2.53 4.83 -4.28
N GLU A 29 -1.68 5.40 -3.42
CA GLU A 29 -2.10 6.11 -2.20
C GLU A 29 -2.35 7.62 -2.40
N HIS A 30 -1.76 8.23 -3.43
CA HIS A 30 -1.76 9.68 -3.65
C HIS A 30 -2.29 10.07 -5.04
N GLN A 31 -3.43 9.53 -5.43
CA GLN A 31 -4.15 10.10 -6.57
C GLN A 31 -4.76 11.45 -6.17
N TRP A 32 -4.78 12.38 -7.11
CA TRP A 32 -5.45 13.66 -6.89
C TRP A 32 -6.95 13.40 -6.70
N SER A 33 -7.50 13.91 -5.59
CA SER A 33 -8.93 13.90 -5.32
C SER A 33 -9.30 15.17 -4.56
N GLU A 34 -10.45 15.75 -4.92
CA GLU A 34 -11.04 16.93 -4.27
C GLU A 34 -11.34 16.65 -2.80
N HIS A 35 -11.68 15.40 -2.46
CA HIS A 35 -11.88 14.95 -1.08
C HIS A 35 -10.66 14.16 -0.58
N PRO A 36 -10.10 14.49 0.60
CA PRO A 36 -8.95 13.79 1.17
C PRO A 36 -9.16 12.28 1.29
N GLU A 37 -10.40 11.87 1.58
CA GLU A 37 -10.78 10.48 1.77
C GLU A 37 -10.61 9.68 0.48
N GLY A 38 -10.91 10.26 -0.70
CA GLY A 38 -10.87 9.56 -2.00
C GLY A 38 -9.49 9.53 -2.68
N ARG A 39 -8.41 9.85 -1.96
CA ARG A 39 -7.04 9.89 -2.53
C ARG A 39 -6.36 8.54 -2.57
N THR A 40 -6.83 7.62 -1.72
CA THR A 40 -6.19 6.33 -1.47
C THR A 40 -7.10 5.21 -1.93
N VAL A 41 -6.67 4.46 -2.95
CA VAL A 41 -7.40 3.27 -3.39
C VAL A 41 -7.33 2.18 -2.31
N ILE A 42 -8.46 1.55 -2.01
CA ILE A 42 -8.47 0.32 -1.22
C ILE A 42 -8.19 -0.84 -2.17
N VAL A 43 -7.02 -1.47 -2.06
CA VAL A 43 -6.69 -2.66 -2.85
C VAL A 43 -7.00 -3.87 -1.99
N GLU A 44 -8.05 -4.62 -2.31
CA GLU A 44 -8.53 -5.73 -1.47
C GLU A 44 -7.60 -6.95 -1.56
N ARG A 45 -7.10 -7.26 -2.76
CA ARG A 45 -6.23 -8.41 -3.02
C ARG A 45 -5.05 -7.98 -3.88
N SER A 46 -3.83 -8.30 -3.41
CA SER A 46 -2.62 -8.08 -4.19
C SER A 46 -1.59 -9.16 -3.87
N PRO A 47 -0.84 -9.67 -4.87
CA PRO A 47 0.32 -10.51 -4.59
C PRO A 47 1.40 -9.76 -3.78
N LEU A 48 1.38 -8.42 -3.79
CA LEU A 48 2.32 -7.58 -3.05
C LEU A 48 1.86 -7.27 -1.62
N SER A 49 0.67 -7.72 -1.19
CA SER A 49 0.12 -7.42 0.13
C SER A 49 1.09 -7.73 1.26
N PHE A 50 1.80 -8.87 1.20
CA PHE A 50 2.77 -9.23 2.23
C PHE A 50 3.98 -8.28 2.24
N LEU A 51 4.52 -7.95 1.06
CA LEU A 51 5.66 -7.02 0.92
C LEU A 51 5.31 -5.62 1.44
N PHE A 52 4.03 -5.23 1.34
CA PHE A 52 3.52 -3.97 1.86
C PHE A 52 2.90 -4.09 3.25
N LEU A 53 3.09 -5.21 3.96
CA LEU A 53 2.54 -5.43 5.31
C LEU A 53 1.02 -5.17 5.37
N ASN A 54 0.26 -5.66 4.40
CA ASN A 54 -1.18 -5.42 4.21
C ASN A 54 -1.59 -3.94 4.08
N ASN A 55 -0.62 -3.04 3.87
CA ASN A 55 -0.90 -1.63 3.68
C ASN A 55 -1.49 -1.32 2.29
N ASN A 56 -1.76 -2.34 1.47
CA ASN A 56 -2.72 -2.25 0.36
C ASN A 56 -4.13 -1.82 0.85
N LEU A 57 -4.41 -1.95 2.16
CA LEU A 57 -5.57 -1.40 2.85
C LEU A 57 -5.22 -0.08 3.56
N HIS A 58 -4.46 0.81 2.90
CA HIS A 58 -3.88 2.00 3.54
C HIS A 58 -4.93 2.93 4.17
N PHE A 59 -6.08 3.08 3.52
CA PHE A 59 -7.22 3.82 4.07
C PHE A 59 -7.65 3.29 5.45
N VAL A 60 -7.73 1.96 5.61
CA VAL A 60 -8.07 1.30 6.88
C VAL A 60 -6.98 1.55 7.92
N HIS A 61 -5.71 1.48 7.52
CA HIS A 61 -4.59 1.80 8.41
C HIS A 61 -4.65 3.25 8.91
N HIS A 62 -4.91 4.22 8.04
CA HIS A 62 -5.05 5.63 8.43
C HIS A 62 -6.18 5.87 9.43
N LYS A 63 -7.32 5.18 9.27
CA LYS A 63 -8.45 5.26 10.21
C LYS A 63 -8.22 4.45 11.50
N SER A 64 -7.25 3.54 11.53
CA SER A 64 -6.96 2.68 12.68
C SER A 64 -5.45 2.43 12.81
N PRO A 65 -4.65 3.48 13.10
CA PRO A 65 -3.18 3.44 12.99
C PRO A 65 -2.51 2.53 14.01
N THR A 66 -3.17 2.24 15.13
CA THR A 66 -2.66 1.39 16.21
C THR A 66 -2.88 -0.11 15.96
N ILE A 67 -3.65 -0.46 14.92
CA ILE A 67 -3.91 -1.86 14.58
C ILE A 67 -2.67 -2.45 13.91
N ALA A 68 -2.23 -3.60 14.45
CA ALA A 68 -1.14 -4.35 13.86
C ALA A 68 -1.47 -4.73 12.41
N TRP A 69 -0.49 -4.52 11.52
CA TRP A 69 -0.62 -4.64 10.08
C TRP A 69 -1.22 -5.99 9.60
N TYR A 70 -0.91 -7.09 10.29
CA TYR A 70 -1.43 -8.42 9.98
C TYR A 70 -2.92 -8.61 10.32
N ARG A 71 -3.53 -7.70 11.10
CA ARG A 71 -4.96 -7.70 11.44
C ARG A 71 -5.81 -6.87 10.48
N LEU A 72 -5.20 -5.99 9.67
CA LEU A 72 -5.90 -5.13 8.71
C LEU A 72 -6.81 -5.93 7.76
N PRO A 73 -6.39 -7.07 7.17
CA PRO A 73 -7.26 -7.83 6.27
C PRO A 73 -8.52 -8.35 6.95
N LYS A 74 -8.41 -8.77 8.22
CA LYS A 74 -9.58 -9.19 8.99
C LYS A 74 -10.51 -8.01 9.26
N LEU A 75 -9.95 -6.90 9.74
CA LEU A 75 -10.71 -5.68 10.04
C LEU A 75 -11.46 -5.12 8.83
N PHE A 76 -10.83 -5.20 7.65
CA PHE A 76 -11.45 -4.82 6.39
C PHE A 76 -12.60 -5.75 6.03
N ARG A 77 -12.37 -7.07 6.04
CA ARG A 77 -13.41 -8.06 5.69
C ARG A 77 -14.62 -8.00 6.61
N ASP A 78 -14.39 -7.82 7.91
CA ASP A 78 -15.46 -7.78 8.92
C ASP A 78 -16.41 -6.57 8.70
N ARG A 79 -15.95 -5.49 8.03
CA ARG A 79 -16.71 -4.24 7.83
C ARG A 79 -16.55 -3.64 6.42
N ARG A 80 -16.43 -4.50 5.40
CA ARG A 80 -16.05 -4.10 4.03
C ARG A 80 -16.91 -2.97 3.48
N GLU A 81 -18.22 -3.09 3.58
CA GLU A 81 -19.17 -2.10 3.04
C GLU A 81 -19.05 -0.74 3.71
N GLU A 82 -18.74 -0.71 5.01
CA GLU A 82 -18.51 0.53 5.76
C GLU A 82 -17.27 1.24 5.24
N TRP A 83 -16.16 0.52 5.07
CA TRP A 83 -14.93 1.07 4.51
C TRP A 83 -15.11 1.62 3.10
N LEU A 84 -15.82 0.88 2.24
CA LEU A 84 -16.09 1.33 0.87
C LEU A 84 -16.97 2.58 0.84
N ARG A 85 -18.02 2.65 1.67
CA ARG A 85 -18.82 3.87 1.80
C ARG A 85 -18.00 5.07 2.25
N MET A 86 -17.10 4.88 3.21
CA MET A 86 -16.23 5.94 3.70
C MET A 86 -15.20 6.41 2.66
N ASN A 87 -14.80 5.53 1.74
CA ASN A 87 -13.85 5.82 0.67
C ASN A 87 -14.53 6.12 -0.68
N ASN A 88 -15.81 6.51 -0.70
CA ASN A 88 -16.60 6.78 -1.91
C ASN A 88 -16.58 5.64 -2.95
N GLY A 89 -16.40 4.39 -2.50
CA GLY A 89 -16.30 3.21 -3.35
C GLY A 89 -14.97 3.07 -4.10
N TYR A 90 -13.94 3.86 -3.80
CA TYR A 90 -12.66 3.81 -4.51
C TYR A 90 -11.84 2.59 -4.11
N ALA A 91 -12.09 1.47 -4.79
CA ALA A 91 -11.46 0.20 -4.50
C ALA A 91 -11.08 -0.59 -5.75
N TYR A 92 -10.06 -1.43 -5.60
CA TYR A 92 -9.64 -2.44 -6.55
C TYR A 92 -9.77 -3.83 -5.89
N PRO A 93 -10.55 -4.75 -6.46
CA PRO A 93 -10.86 -6.05 -5.84
C PRO A 93 -9.69 -7.03 -5.73
#